data_AF-A0A075X8Q8-F1
#
_entry.id   AF-A0A075X8Q8-F1
#
_cell.length_a   1.000
_cell.length_b   1.000
_cell.length_c   1.000
_cell.angle_alpha   90.00
_cell.angle_beta   90.00
_cell.angle_gamma   90.00
#
_symmetry.space_group_name_H-M   'P 1'
#
loop_
_entity.id
_entity.type
_entity.pdbx_description
1 polymer ?
#
loop_
_entity_poly.entity_id
_entity_poly.type
_entity_poly.pdbx_seq_one_letter_code
_entity_poly.pdbx_strand_id
1 'polypeptide(L)' 'MLTVITTCRLNDVDPKAWLANVLARIADHPVTRLNELLPWQWKRASPATVMLAA' A
#
# COMPACT_ATOMS: atom_id res chain seq x y z
N MET A 1 -16.80 13.09 -0.63
CA MET A 1 -15.38 12.99 -1.03
C MET A 1 -14.72 11.89 -0.21
N LEU A 2 -14.09 10.90 -0.84
CA LEU A 2 -13.34 9.83 -0.17
C LEU A 2 -11.84 10.15 -0.23
N THR A 3 -11.13 9.93 0.88
CA THR A 3 -9.67 10.14 0.95
C THR A 3 -8.94 8.81 0.81
N VAL A 4 -7.66 8.85 0.41
CA VAL A 4 -6.81 7.65 0.36
C VAL A 4 -6.67 6.97 1.73
N ILE A 5 -6.75 7.75 2.83
CA ILE A 5 -6.75 7.23 4.20
C ILE A 5 -8.01 6.38 4.44
N THR A 6 -9.18 6.89 4.04
CA THR A 6 -10.45 6.15 4.14
C THR A 6 -10.38 4.86 3.31
N THR A 7 -9.85 4.92 2.09
CA THR A 7 -9.68 3.74 1.24
C THR A 7 -8.75 2.69 1.86
N CYS A 8 -7.62 3.09 2.47
CA CYS A 8 -6.73 2.17 3.16
C CYS A 8 -7.45 1.42 4.30
N ARG A 9 -8.18 2.17 5.14
CA ARG A 9 -8.94 1.59 6.26
C ARG A 9 -10.00 0.60 5.79
N LEU A 10 -10.72 0.90 4.71
CA LEU A 10 -11.72 -0.01 4.11
C LEU A 10 -11.11 -1.29 3.53
N ASN A 11 -9.79 -1.34 3.31
CA ASN A 11 -9.08 -2.50 2.77
C ASN A 11 -8.21 -3.20 3.83
N ASP A 12 -8.41 -2.89 5.13
CA ASP A 12 -7.62 -3.43 6.23
C ASP A 12 -6.10 -3.21 6.03
N VAL A 13 -5.75 -1.99 5.60
CA VAL A 13 -4.37 -1.55 5.36
C VAL A 13 -4.07 -0.39 6.28
N ASP A 14 -2.94 -0.48 7.00
CA ASP A 14 -2.42 0.66 7.76
C ASP A 14 -2.04 1.80 6.80
N PRO A 15 -2.71 2.97 6.85
CA PRO A 15 -2.47 4.05 5.90
C PRO A 15 -1.03 4.58 5.97
N LYS A 16 -0.41 4.55 7.15
CA LYS A 16 0.95 5.07 7.36
C LYS A 16 2.00 4.15 6.73
N ALA A 17 1.93 2.85 6.98
CA ALA A 17 2.83 1.86 6.41
C ALA A 17 2.70 1.80 4.88
N TRP A 18 1.47 1.81 4.36
CA TRP A 18 1.23 1.86 2.92
C TRP A 18 1.82 3.12 2.30
N LEU A 19 1.50 4.30 2.83
CA LEU A 19 1.95 5.57 2.26
C LEU A 19 3.48 5.72 2.33
N ALA A 20 4.10 5.39 3.46
CA ALA A 20 5.56 5.43 3.60
C ALA A 20 6.23 4.53 2.56
N ASN A 21 5.68 3.34 2.36
CA ASN A 21 6.21 2.38 1.42
C ASN A 21 5.99 2.80 -0.05
N VAL A 22 4.84 3.35 -0.39
CA VAL A 22 4.55 3.90 -1.73
C VAL A 22 5.48 5.06 -2.04
N LEU A 23 5.59 6.04 -1.13
CA LEU A 23 6.46 7.20 -1.32
C LEU A 23 7.94 6.81 -1.48
N ALA A 24 8.40 5.75 -0.79
CA ALA A 24 9.76 5.26 -0.90
C ALA A 24 10.12 4.65 -2.26
N ARG A 25 9.13 4.20 -3.06
CA ARG A 25 9.38 3.47 -4.32
C ARG A 25 8.72 4.08 -5.56
N ILE A 26 7.84 5.09 -5.40
CA ILE A 26 7.01 5.60 -6.50
C ILE A 26 7.83 6.21 -7.65
N ALA A 27 8.99 6.80 -7.36
CA ALA A 27 9.87 7.39 -8.36
C ALA A 27 10.46 6.34 -9.33
N ASP A 28 10.75 5.15 -8.81
CA ASP A 28 11.33 4.04 -9.59
C ASP A 28 10.27 3.06 -10.10
N HIS A 29 8.98 3.29 -9.79
CA HIS A 29 7.90 2.38 -10.15
C HIS A 29 7.36 2.69 -11.56
N PRO A 30 7.23 1.68 -12.45
CA PRO A 30 6.67 1.89 -13.78
C PRO A 30 5.24 2.45 -13.71
N VAL A 31 4.98 3.54 -14.45
CA VAL A 31 3.66 4.21 -14.49
C VAL A 31 2.54 3.24 -14.90
N THR A 32 2.82 2.33 -15.82
CA THR A 32 1.85 1.31 -16.29
C THR A 32 1.47 0.28 -15.22
N ARG A 33 2.21 0.22 -14.11
CA ARG A 33 2.01 -0.73 -13.00
C ARG A 33 1.57 -0.04 -11.71
N LEU A 34 1.16 1.24 -11.75
CA LEU A 34 0.72 1.99 -10.56
C LEU A 34 -0.43 1.30 -9.80
N ASN A 35 -1.24 0.49 -10.49
CA ASN A 35 -2.29 -0.32 -9.89
C ASN A 35 -1.77 -1.28 -8.80
N GLU A 36 -0.50 -1.69 -8.86
CA GLU A 36 0.14 -2.54 -7.84
C GLU A 36 0.39 -1.80 -6.52
N LEU A 37 0.44 -0.46 -6.57
CA LEU A 37 0.58 0.39 -5.39
C LEU A 37 -0.77 0.67 -4.71
N LEU A 38 -1.90 0.22 -5.26
CA LEU A 38 -3.20 0.37 -4.61
C LEU A 38 -3.22 -0.41 -3.29
N PRO A 39 -3.89 0.08 -2.23
CA PRO A 39 -3.79 -0.50 -0.88
C PRO A 39 -4.00 -2.02 -0.83
N TRP A 40 -5.01 -2.55 -1.53
CA TRP A 40 -5.30 -3.97 -1.55
C TRP A 40 -4.30 -4.81 -2.36
N GLN A 41 -3.68 -4.25 -3.41
CA GLN A 41 -2.63 -4.94 -4.16
C GLN A 41 -1.32 -4.91 -3.37
N TRP A 42 -0.99 -3.77 -2.76
CA TRP A 42 0.15 -3.62 -1.88
C TRP A 42 0.12 -4.62 -0.72
N LYS A 43 -1.04 -4.77 -0.06
CA LYS A 43 -1.23 -5.76 1.01
C LYS A 43 -0.97 -7.20 0.55
N ARG A 44 -1.45 -7.56 -0.64
CA ARG A 44 -1.25 -8.90 -1.23
C ARG A 44 0.20 -9.15 -1.61
N ALA A 45 0.91 -8.11 -2.06
CA ALA A 45 2.29 -8.20 -2.52
C ALA A 45 3.33 -8.07 -1.40
N SER A 46 2.95 -7.56 -0.22
CA SER A 46 3.88 -7.28 0.87
C SER A 46 4.06 -8.51 1.78
N PRO A 47 5.23 -9.21 1.73
CA PRO A 47 5.53 -10.31 2.65
C PRO A 47 5.69 -9.83 4.10
N ALA A 48 5.80 -8.52 4.34
CA ALA A 48 6.02 -7.93 5.67
C ALA A 48 4.85 -8.15 6.64
N THR A 49 3.63 -8.42 6.14
CA THR A 49 2.49 -8.80 7.00
C THR A 49 2.77 -10.11 7.76
N VAL A 50 3.60 -11.00 7.21
CA VAL A 50 3.97 -12.27 7.88
C VAL A 50 5.01 -12.05 9.00
N MET A 51 5.80 -10.98 8.96
CA MET A 51 6.90 -10.76 9.90
C MET A 51 6.54 -9.89 11.12
N LEU A 52 5.38 -9.20 11.11
CA LEU A 52 4.87 -8.45 12.27
C LEU A 52 3.90 -9.26 13.16
N ALA A 53 3.64 -10.52 12.79
CA ALA A 53 2.73 -11.44 13.51
C ALA A 53 3.46 -12.63 14.18
N ALA A 54 4.80 -12.59 14.25
CA ALA A 54 5.66 -13.56 14.94
C ALA A 54 6.48 -12.83 16.00
#